data_AF-A3JPJ6-F1
#
_entry.id   AF-A3JPJ6-F1
#
_cell.length_a   1.000
_cell.length_b   1.000
_cell.length_c   1.000
_cell.angle_alpha   90.00
_cell.angle_beta   90.00
_cell.angle_gamma   90.00
#
_symmetry.space_group_name_H-M   'P 1'
#
loop_
_entity.id
_entity.type
_entity.pdbx_description
1 polymer ?
#
loop_
_entity_poly.entity_id
_entity_poly.type
_entity_poly.pdbx_seq_one_letter_code
_entity_poly.pdbx_strand_id
1 'polypeptide(L)'
;MSIAFSAALQTAVFQALVANTELNTAVSGNIFDASPTGTPPAIYISLGLDDMRDASDKTGAGTRHDFVVSVVSNGSGFLQAKNVASLIGEVLVGGGFDFGLR
;
A
#
# COMPACT_ATOMS: atom_id res chain seq x y z
N MET A 1 -19.34 -2.51 10.58
CA MET A 1 -17.97 -2.74 10.11
C MET A 1 -18.03 -3.83 9.04
N SER A 2 -17.60 -3.55 7.80
CA SER A 2 -17.72 -4.52 6.69
C SER A 2 -16.36 -4.81 6.08
N ILE A 3 -16.00 -6.10 6.05
CA ILE A 3 -14.76 -6.62 5.46
C ILE A 3 -14.67 -6.29 3.97
N ALA A 4 -15.81 -6.04 3.31
CA ALA A 4 -15.85 -5.66 1.90
C ALA A 4 -15.08 -4.36 1.59
N PHE A 5 -15.07 -3.38 2.51
CA PHE A 5 -14.33 -2.12 2.31
C PHE A 5 -12.82 -2.30 2.43
N SER A 6 -12.35 -3.19 3.30
CA SER A 6 -10.92 -3.51 3.42
C SER A 6 -10.39 -4.17 2.16
N ALA A 7 -11.12 -5.16 1.60
CA ALA A 7 -10.74 -5.80 0.34
C ALA A 7 -10.70 -4.80 -0.84
N ALA A 8 -11.65 -3.87 -0.90
CA ALA A 8 -11.67 -2.81 -1.91
C ALA A 8 -10.50 -1.84 -1.76
N LEU A 9 -10.19 -1.41 -0.52
CA LEU A 9 -9.03 -0.57 -0.21
C LEU A 9 -7.72 -1.25 -0.60
N GLN A 10 -7.52 -2.51 -0.20
CA GLN A 10 -6.34 -3.31 -0.56
C GLN A 10 -6.13 -3.32 -2.08
N THR A 11 -7.20 -3.63 -2.82
CA THR A 11 -7.17 -3.68 -4.28
C THR A 11 -6.80 -2.33 -4.89
N ALA A 12 -7.43 -1.24 -4.43
CA ALA A 12 -7.19 0.10 -4.94
C ALA A 12 -5.74 0.57 -4.67
N VAL A 13 -5.23 0.31 -3.46
CA VAL A 13 -3.85 0.64 -3.08
C VAL A 13 -2.86 -0.16 -3.92
N PHE A 14 -3.05 -1.47 -4.05
CA PHE A 14 -2.19 -2.32 -4.87
C PHE A 14 -2.15 -1.85 -6.33
N GLN A 15 -3.31 -1.58 -6.93
CA GLN A 15 -3.41 -1.10 -8.32
C GLN A 15 -2.73 0.26 -8.52
N ALA A 16 -2.89 1.20 -7.58
CA ALA A 16 -2.23 2.49 -7.66
C ALA A 16 -0.69 2.37 -7.62
N LEU A 17 -0.16 1.50 -6.76
CA LEU A 17 1.27 1.26 -6.66
C LEU A 17 1.82 0.58 -7.93
N VAL A 18 1.13 -0.43 -8.44
CA VAL A 18 1.54 -1.15 -9.66
C VAL A 18 1.38 -0.28 -10.92
N ALA A 19 0.46 0.68 -10.95
CA ALA A 19 0.31 1.59 -12.09
C ALA A 19 1.42 2.65 -12.18
N ASN A 20 2.14 2.94 -11.09
CA ASN A 20 3.18 3.96 -11.09
C ASN A 20 4.50 3.42 -11.71
N THR A 21 4.89 4.00 -12.84
CA THR A 21 6.07 3.55 -13.61
C THR A 21 7.40 3.80 -12.89
N GLU A 22 7.51 4.93 -12.17
CA GLU A 22 8.73 5.28 -11.43
C GLU A 22 8.96 4.31 -10.27
N LEU A 23 7.91 4.01 -9.52
CA LEU A 23 7.92 3.04 -8.43
C LEU A 23 8.27 1.63 -8.94
N ASN A 24 7.65 1.18 -10.03
CA ASN A 24 7.98 -0.10 -10.67
C ASN A 24 9.45 -0.16 -11.08
N THR A 25 9.99 0.93 -11.63
CA THR A 25 11.40 1.01 -12.02
C THR A 25 12.31 0.94 -10.79
N ALA A 26 11.95 1.61 -9.69
CA ALA A 26 12.74 1.67 -8.47
C ALA A 26 12.87 0.33 -7.75
N VAL A 27 11.86 -0.55 -7.85
CA VAL A 27 11.87 -1.89 -7.23
C VAL A 27 11.88 -3.04 -8.23
N SER A 28 12.12 -2.77 -9.51
CA SER A 28 12.10 -3.78 -10.59
C SER A 28 10.80 -4.61 -10.63
N GLY A 29 9.66 -3.96 -10.39
CA GLY A 29 8.34 -4.60 -10.37
C GLY A 29 8.05 -5.46 -9.14
N ASN A 30 8.93 -5.47 -8.13
CA ASN A 30 8.76 -6.26 -6.90
C ASN A 30 7.78 -5.59 -5.93
N ILE A 31 6.49 -5.61 -6.27
CA ILE A 31 5.38 -5.11 -5.46
C ILE A 31 4.44 -6.29 -5.18
N PHE A 32 4.27 -6.63 -3.91
CA PHE A 32 3.52 -7.82 -3.52
C PHE A 32 2.38 -7.48 -2.55
N ASP A 33 1.24 -8.16 -2.72
CA ASP A 33 0.07 -8.05 -1.84
C ASP A 33 0.25 -8.80 -0.50
N ALA A 34 1.28 -9.64 -0.42
CA ALA A 34 1.75 -10.30 0.79
C ALA A 34 3.26 -10.48 0.69
N SER A 35 3.94 -10.75 1.81
CA SER A 35 5.39 -11.00 1.76
C SER A 35 5.73 -12.12 0.76
N PRO A 36 6.73 -11.93 -0.11
CA PRO A 36 7.11 -12.93 -1.10
C PRO A 36 7.56 -14.23 -0.42
N THR A 37 7.19 -15.36 -1.00
CA THR A 37 7.62 -16.68 -0.54
C THR A 37 8.94 -17.08 -1.22
N GLY A 38 9.80 -17.83 -0.52
CA GLY A 38 11.11 -18.23 -1.04
C GLY A 38 12.18 -17.16 -0.83
N THR A 39 13.08 -16.99 -1.81
CA THR A 39 14.17 -16.00 -1.73
C THR A 39 13.66 -14.62 -2.11
N PRO A 40 13.56 -13.66 -1.17
CA PRO A 40 13.03 -12.35 -1.47
C PRO A 40 13.99 -11.53 -2.35
N PRO A 41 13.47 -10.63 -3.21
CA PRO A 41 14.28 -9.68 -3.94
C PRO A 41 15.09 -8.76 -3.01
N ALA A 42 16.14 -8.15 -3.57
CA ALA A 42 17.01 -7.25 -2.80
C ALA A 42 16.30 -5.99 -2.29
N ILE A 43 15.28 -5.53 -3.02
CA ILE A 43 14.37 -4.47 -2.61
C ILE A 43 12.97 -4.81 -3.11
N TYR A 44 11.97 -4.69 -2.24
CA TYR A 44 10.58 -4.94 -2.60
C TYR A 44 9.61 -4.16 -1.71
N ILE A 45 8.38 -4.05 -2.19
CA ILE A 45 7.24 -3.49 -1.46
C ILE A 45 6.31 -4.64 -1.10
N SER A 46 5.82 -4.66 0.13
CA SER A 46 4.77 -5.58 0.56
C SER A 46 3.63 -4.83 1.23
N LEU A 47 2.40 -5.12 0.83
CA LEU A 47 1.21 -4.66 1.51
C LEU A 47 0.96 -5.59 2.71
N GLY A 48 0.63 -4.98 3.85
CA GLY A 48 0.37 -5.68 5.10
C GLY A 48 -1.12 -5.78 5.40
N LEU A 49 -1.40 -6.29 6.60
CA LEU A 49 -2.75 -6.27 7.16
C LEU A 49 -3.23 -4.82 7.36
N ASP A 50 -4.55 -4.64 7.34
CA ASP A 50 -5.19 -3.40 7.75
C ASP A 50 -5.93 -3.57 9.08
N ASP A 51 -5.83 -2.56 9.94
CA ASP A 51 -6.60 -2.48 11.18
C ASP A 51 -7.79 -1.54 10.98
N MET A 52 -8.97 -1.98 11.42
CA MET A 52 -10.21 -1.21 11.28
C MET A 52 -10.68 -0.65 12.62
N ARG A 53 -10.98 0.65 12.63
CA ARG A 53 -11.59 1.32 13.79
C ARG A 53 -12.90 1.97 13.37
N ASP A 54 -13.91 1.85 14.21
CA ASP A 54 -15.18 2.53 13.98
C ASP A 54 -14.94 4.05 13.95
N ALA A 55 -15.50 4.69 12.94
CA ALA A 55 -15.46 6.13 12.75
C ALA A 55 -16.84 6.67 12.37
N SER A 56 -17.89 5.96 12.83
CA SER A 56 -19.28 6.35 12.60
C SER A 56 -19.64 7.62 13.35
N ASP A 57 -20.57 8.39 12.79
CA ASP A 57 -21.12 9.59 13.42
C ASP A 57 -22.65 9.58 13.38
N LYS A 58 -23.28 10.69 13.79
CA LYS A 58 -24.74 10.80 13.86
C LYS A 58 -25.42 10.71 12.48
N THR A 59 -24.66 10.85 11.40
CA THR A 59 -25.17 10.95 10.03
C THR A 59 -24.86 9.74 9.17
N GLY A 60 -23.90 8.90 9.57
CA GLY A 60 -23.56 7.69 8.82
C GLY A 60 -22.60 6.75 9.51
N ALA A 61 -22.43 5.57 8.91
CA ALA A 61 -21.42 4.61 9.31
C ALA A 61 -20.09 4.94 8.62
N GLY A 62 -19.00 4.91 9.38
CA GLY A 62 -17.65 5.19 8.90
C GLY A 62 -16.65 4.18 9.45
N THR A 63 -15.53 3.99 8.76
CA THR A 63 -14.44 3.15 9.24
C THR A 63 -13.12 3.80 8.90
N ARG A 64 -12.25 3.93 9.89
CA ARG A 64 -10.86 4.33 9.71
C ARG A 64 -10.02 3.07 9.52
N HIS A 65 -9.30 3.00 8.42
CA HIS A 65 -8.37 1.93 8.12
C HIS A 65 -6.94 2.41 8.41
N ASP A 66 -6.24 1.71 9.28
CA ASP A 66 -4.80 1.84 9.46
C ASP A 66 -4.14 0.79 8.57
N PHE A 67 -3.60 1.23 7.42
CA PHE A 67 -3.06 0.38 6.38
C PHE A 67 -1.53 0.40 6.37
N VAL A 68 -0.89 -0.77 6.31
CA VAL A 68 0.58 -0.85 6.32
C VAL A 68 1.13 -1.18 4.94
N VAL A 69 2.01 -0.31 4.42
CA VAL A 69 2.86 -0.58 3.26
C VAL A 69 4.31 -0.61 3.72
N SER A 70 4.97 -1.75 3.52
CA SER A 70 6.37 -1.93 3.94
C SER A 70 7.30 -1.89 2.74
N VAL A 71 8.43 -1.20 2.89
CA VAL A 71 9.57 -1.28 1.97
C VAL A 71 10.66 -2.09 2.64
N VAL A 72 11.01 -3.21 2.04
CA VAL A 72 12.04 -4.12 2.56
C VAL A 72 13.24 -4.09 1.63
N SER A 73 14.43 -3.94 2.21
CA SER A 73 15.71 -3.97 1.48
C SER A 73 16.73 -4.78 2.26
N ASN A 74 17.55 -5.55 1.55
CA ASN A 74 18.68 -6.30 2.11
C ASN A 74 20.04 -5.67 1.79
N GLY A 75 20.06 -4.44 1.26
CA GLY A 75 21.27 -3.68 0.99
C GLY A 75 21.97 -3.21 2.27
N SER A 76 23.22 -2.75 2.15
CA SER A 76 24.03 -2.27 3.28
C SER A 76 23.59 -0.92 3.87
N GLY A 77 22.50 -0.31 3.37
CA GLY A 77 21.96 0.96 3.86
C GLY A 77 20.52 1.24 3.43
N PHE A 78 19.90 2.25 4.05
CA PHE A 78 18.46 2.52 3.92
C PHE A 78 18.11 3.63 2.92
N LEU A 79 19.09 4.26 2.25
CA LEU A 79 18.81 5.38 1.34
C LEU A 79 17.85 4.97 0.22
N GLN A 80 18.11 3.83 -0.43
CA GLN A 80 17.26 3.32 -1.50
C GLN A 80 15.84 3.02 -0.99
N ALA A 81 15.72 2.37 0.17
CA ALA A 81 14.43 2.08 0.80
C ALA A 81 13.64 3.36 1.14
N LYS A 82 14.32 4.41 1.60
CA LYS A 82 13.69 5.72 1.87
C LYS A 82 13.21 6.41 0.60
N ASN A 83 13.97 6.33 -0.49
CA ASN A 83 13.54 6.88 -1.77
C ASN A 83 12.28 6.17 -2.28
N VAL A 84 12.23 4.83 -2.19
CA VAL A 84 11.03 4.06 -2.52
C VAL A 84 9.86 4.43 -1.62
N ALA A 85 10.07 4.59 -0.31
CA ALA A 85 9.03 5.03 0.61
C ALA A 85 8.48 6.44 0.28
N SER A 86 9.33 7.35 -0.21
CA SER A 86 8.90 8.67 -0.68
C SER A 86 7.95 8.55 -1.88
N LEU A 87 8.31 7.73 -2.87
CA LEU A 87 7.47 7.49 -4.06
C LEU A 87 6.13 6.87 -3.69
N ILE A 88 6.10 5.94 -2.73
CA ILE A 88 4.84 5.41 -2.19
C ILE A 88 3.98 6.55 -1.61
N GLY A 89 4.58 7.43 -0.81
CA GLY A 89 3.88 8.60 -0.26
C GLY A 89 3.28 9.49 -1.34
N GLU A 90 4.02 9.76 -2.43
CA GLU A 90 3.53 10.55 -3.56
C GLU A 90 2.36 9.86 -4.28
N VAL A 91 2.44 8.56 -4.52
CA VAL A 91 1.35 7.78 -5.14
C VAL A 91 0.09 7.80 -4.28
N LEU A 92 0.22 7.55 -2.97
CA LEU A 92 -0.94 7.38 -2.09
C LEU A 92 -1.54 8.71 -1.63
N VAL A 93 -0.74 9.73 -1.35
CA VAL A 93 -1.23 11.03 -0.85
C VAL A 93 -1.58 11.96 -2.00
N GLY A 94 -0.86 11.91 -3.12
CA GLY A 94 -1.11 12.73 -4.30
C GLY A 94 -2.22 12.20 -5.21
N GLY A 95 -2.55 10.90 -5.12
CA GLY A 95 -3.36 10.20 -6.12
C GLY A 95 -4.87 10.35 -6.04
N GLY A 96 -5.45 10.81 -4.91
CA GLY A 96 -6.89 10.95 -4.74
C GLY A 96 -7.67 9.66 -5.05
N PHE A 97 -7.76 8.75 -4.08
CA PHE A 97 -8.46 7.47 -4.28
C PHE A 97 -9.99 7.66 -4.43
N ASP A 98 -10.55 7.19 -5.55
CA ASP A 98 -11.99 6.90 -5.67
C ASP A 98 -12.19 5.38 -5.58
N PHE A 99 -12.92 4.94 -4.56
CA PHE A 99 -13.14 3.51 -4.28
C PHE A 99 -14.33 2.93 -5.05
N GLY A 100 -15.01 3.70 -5.91
CA GLY A 100 -15.97 3.18 -6.89
C GLY A 100 -17.22 2.51 -6.31
N LEU A 101 -17.49 2.64 -5.01
CA LEU A 101 -18.68 2.13 -4.36
C LEU A 101 -19.78 3.20 -4.42
N ARG A 102 -20.56 3.18 -5.51
CA ARG A 102 -21.88 3.82 -5.59
C ARG A 102 -22.97 2.81 -5.31
#